data_AF-A0A952B7M5-F1
#
_entry.id   AF-A0A952B7M5-F1
#
_cell.length_a   1.000
_cell.length_b   1.000
_cell.length_c   1.000
_cell.angle_alpha   90.00
_cell.angle_beta   90.00
_cell.angle_gamma   90.00
#
_symmetry.space_group_name_H-M   'P 1'
#
loop_
_entity.id
_entity.type
_entity.pdbx_description
1 polymer ?
#
loop_
_entity_poly.entity_id
_entity_poly.type
_entity_poly.pdbx_seq_one_letter_code
_entity_poly.pdbx_strand_id
1 'polypeptide(L)'
;MREHRLYQVDFLMRRYGFKAGEIEFGQGGNLSLQSDPKQLWAQKHPERFPINANSAPYYELLRVPGLGPVTARRILKRRKQAALTRIEDISKLTARLQKAKKYLRF
;
A
#
# COMPACT_ATOMS: atom_id res chain seq x y z
N MET A 1 -12.31 -2.18 -23.87
CA MET A 1 -11.45 -2.96 -22.93
C MET A 1 -9.99 -2.45 -22.80
N ARG A 2 -9.41 -1.70 -23.75
CA ARG A 2 -8.05 -1.11 -23.59
C ARG A 2 -8.01 0.12 -22.66
N GLU A 3 -9.01 1.00 -22.70
CA GLU A 3 -9.06 2.21 -21.87
C GLU A 3 -9.13 1.92 -20.36
N HIS A 4 -10.02 1.01 -19.92
CA HIS A 4 -10.14 0.66 -18.50
C HIS A 4 -8.82 0.17 -17.88
N ARG A 5 -7.91 -0.41 -18.67
CA ARG A 5 -6.59 -0.85 -18.20
C ARG A 5 -5.63 0.30 -18.04
N LEU A 6 -5.57 1.19 -19.03
CA LEU A 6 -4.79 2.43 -18.95
C LEU A 6 -5.19 3.25 -17.73
N TYR A 7 -6.48 3.38 -17.43
CA TYR A 7 -6.94 4.10 -16.25
C TYR A 7 -6.55 3.42 -14.93
N GLN A 8 -6.62 2.09 -14.84
CA GLN A 8 -6.23 1.39 -13.61
C GLN A 8 -4.71 1.42 -13.38
N VAL A 9 -3.93 1.29 -14.45
CA VAL A 9 -2.47 1.45 -14.44
C VAL A 9 -2.11 2.88 -14.07
N ASP A 10 -2.69 3.88 -14.73
CA ASP A 10 -2.49 5.30 -14.44
C ASP A 10 -2.86 5.64 -13.00
N PHE A 11 -3.94 5.07 -12.47
CA PHE A 11 -4.32 5.22 -11.06
C PHE A 11 -3.27 4.62 -10.11
N LEU A 12 -2.72 3.43 -10.40
CA LEU A 12 -1.65 2.82 -9.60
C LEU A 12 -0.34 3.62 -9.69
N MET A 13 0.00 4.11 -10.88
CA MET A 13 1.20 4.91 -11.11
C MET A 13 1.10 6.28 -10.43
N ARG A 14 0.04 7.06 -10.73
CA ARG A 14 -0.13 8.42 -10.19
C ARG A 14 -0.40 8.44 -8.69
N ARG A 15 -1.20 7.48 -8.18
CA ARG A 15 -1.68 7.54 -6.80
C ARG A 15 -0.82 6.73 -5.82
N TYR A 16 -0.11 5.72 -6.32
CA TYR A 16 0.70 4.83 -5.49
C TYR A 16 2.18 4.76 -5.90
N GLY A 17 2.60 5.46 -6.97
CA GLY A 17 3.99 5.55 -7.39
C GLY A 17 4.55 4.25 -7.99
N PHE A 18 3.68 3.35 -8.46
CA PHE A 18 4.11 2.14 -9.16
C PHE A 18 4.80 2.49 -10.48
N LYS A 19 5.85 1.77 -10.84
CA LYS A 19 6.42 1.79 -12.20
C LYS A 19 5.63 0.84 -13.10
N ALA A 20 5.62 1.10 -14.41
CA ALA A 20 4.90 0.27 -15.38
C ALA A 20 5.31 -1.23 -15.30
N GLY A 21 6.58 -1.52 -14.99
CA GLY A 21 7.08 -2.90 -14.80
C GLY A 21 6.74 -3.55 -13.45
N GLU A 22 6.21 -2.80 -12.48
CA GLU A 22 5.75 -3.34 -11.18
C GLU A 22 4.26 -3.75 -11.21
N ILE A 23 3.57 -3.47 -12.31
CA ILE A 23 2.13 -3.69 -12.46
C ILE A 23 1.90 -4.99 -13.21
N GLU A 24 1.49 -6.02 -12.48
CA GLU A 24 1.21 -7.32 -13.07
C GLU A 24 -0.25 -7.45 -13.52
N PHE A 25 -0.41 -7.93 -14.76
CA PHE A 25 -1.69 -8.24 -15.35
C PHE A 25 -1.95 -9.75 -15.17
N GLY A 26 -3.16 -10.14 -14.78
CA GLY A 26 -3.58 -11.54 -14.73
C GLY A 26 -3.67 -12.17 -16.13
N GLN A 27 -3.98 -13.47 -16.20
CA GLN A 27 -3.98 -14.26 -17.45
C GLN A 27 -4.85 -13.69 -18.60
N GLY A 28 -5.80 -12.79 -18.32
CA GLY A 28 -6.60 -12.07 -19.34
C GLY A 28 -6.06 -10.69 -19.73
N GLY A 29 -4.85 -10.32 -19.30
CA GLY A 29 -4.30 -8.98 -19.51
C GLY A 29 -5.04 -7.87 -18.74
N ASN A 30 -5.85 -8.23 -17.74
CA ASN A 30 -6.53 -7.30 -16.82
C ASN A 30 -5.84 -7.33 -15.46
N LEU A 31 -5.86 -6.22 -14.71
CA LEU A 31 -5.47 -6.26 -13.30
C LEU A 31 -6.30 -7.33 -12.59
N SER A 32 -5.65 -8.16 -11.79
CA SER A 32 -6.32 -9.26 -11.08
C SER A 32 -7.40 -8.69 -10.16
N LEU A 33 -8.67 -8.92 -10.51
CA LEU A 33 -9.83 -8.57 -9.67
C LEU A 33 -9.87 -9.38 -8.37
N GLN A 34 -9.13 -10.49 -8.31
CA GLN A 34 -9.12 -11.47 -7.22
C GLN A 34 -8.11 -11.13 -6.11
N SER A 35 -7.15 -10.22 -6.37
CA SER A 35 -6.07 -9.93 -5.42
C SER A 35 -5.59 -8.49 -5.55
N ASP A 36 -5.55 -7.78 -4.42
CA ASP A 36 -5.05 -6.40 -4.38
C ASP A 36 -3.60 -6.37 -4.92
N PRO A 37 -3.30 -5.52 -5.91
CA PRO A 37 -1.99 -5.53 -6.59
C PRO A 37 -0.83 -5.29 -5.62
N LYS A 38 -1.06 -4.59 -4.51
CA LYS A 38 -0.04 -4.41 -3.48
C LYS A 38 0.16 -5.66 -2.66
N GLN A 39 -0.88 -6.47 -2.44
CA GLN A 39 -0.72 -7.78 -1.80
C GLN A 39 0.14 -8.71 -2.64
N LEU A 40 -0.06 -8.75 -3.96
CA LEU A 40 0.77 -9.54 -4.88
C LEU A 40 2.21 -9.03 -4.87
N TRP A 41 2.41 -7.71 -4.99
CA TRP A 41 3.74 -7.10 -4.89
C TRP A 41 4.42 -7.44 -3.56
N ALA A 42 3.70 -7.34 -2.45
CA ALA A 42 4.24 -7.66 -1.13
C ALA A 42 4.57 -9.14 -0.92
N GLN A 43 3.90 -10.05 -1.63
CA GLN A 43 4.25 -11.48 -1.65
C GLN A 43 5.54 -11.74 -2.45
N LYS A 44 5.77 -10.99 -3.54
CA LYS A 44 6.97 -11.10 -4.37
C LYS A 44 8.18 -10.40 -3.78
N HIS A 45 7.96 -9.40 -2.92
CA HIS A 45 9.00 -8.62 -2.27
C HIS A 45 8.95 -8.70 -0.74
N PRO A 46 9.03 -9.90 -0.14
CA PRO A 46 8.98 -10.04 1.31
C PRO A 46 10.14 -9.31 2.00
N GLU A 47 11.28 -9.14 1.34
CA GLU A 47 12.45 -8.41 1.83
C GLU A 47 12.19 -6.91 2.08
N ARG A 48 11.11 -6.37 1.51
CA ARG A 48 10.71 -4.96 1.70
C ARG A 48 9.83 -4.75 2.93
N PHE A 49 9.45 -5.83 3.63
CA PHE A 49 8.58 -5.80 4.79
C PHE A 49 9.25 -6.46 6.02
N PRO A 50 8.89 -6.06 7.25
CA PRO A 50 7.93 -5.03 7.60
C PRO A 50 8.48 -3.61 7.49
N ILE A 51 7.64 -2.68 7.04
CA ILE A 51 7.98 -1.25 6.92
C ILE A 51 7.84 -0.59 8.29
N ASN A 52 8.83 0.21 8.69
CA ASN A 52 8.78 0.96 9.94
C ASN A 52 7.84 2.19 9.80
N ALA A 53 6.70 2.19 10.49
CA ALA A 53 5.71 3.28 10.40
C ALA A 53 6.26 4.64 10.87
N ASN A 54 7.17 4.64 11.85
CA ASN A 54 7.76 5.84 12.44
C ASN A 54 8.83 6.49 11.56
N SER A 55 9.53 5.73 10.71
CA SER A 55 10.61 6.27 9.86
C SER A 55 10.33 6.26 8.36
N ALA A 56 9.55 5.29 7.85
CA ALA A 56 9.45 5.06 6.42
C ALA A 56 8.94 6.28 5.62
N PRO A 57 9.46 6.51 4.40
CA PRO A 57 8.98 7.58 3.54
C PRO A 57 7.55 7.31 3.06
N TYR A 58 6.86 8.37 2.64
CA TYR A 58 5.47 8.31 2.15
C TYR A 58 5.23 7.21 1.11
N TYR A 59 6.13 7.09 0.14
CA TYR A 59 6.00 6.15 -0.97
C TYR A 59 6.15 4.69 -0.55
N GLU A 60 6.96 4.40 0.47
CA GLU A 60 7.02 3.05 1.04
C GLU A 60 5.72 2.71 1.77
N LEU A 61 5.16 3.64 2.54
CA LEU A 61 3.86 3.44 3.19
C LEU A 61 2.73 3.19 2.18
N LEU A 62 2.80 3.79 1.00
CA LEU A 62 1.84 3.53 -0.08
C LEU A 62 1.89 2.10 -0.62
N ARG A 63 3.05 1.43 -0.55
CA ARG A 63 3.25 0.05 -0.98
C ARG A 63 2.67 -0.98 0.00
N VAL A 64 2.44 -0.58 1.26
CA VAL A 64 1.82 -1.45 2.26
C VAL A 64 0.38 -1.80 1.86
N PRO A 65 0.04 -3.09 1.73
CA PRO A 65 -1.34 -3.50 1.48
C PRO A 65 -2.27 -3.06 2.61
N GLY A 66 -3.43 -2.49 2.24
CA GLY A 66 -4.38 -1.93 3.20
C GLY A 66 -4.15 -0.47 3.60
N LEU A 67 -3.02 0.14 3.22
CA LEU A 67 -2.79 1.59 3.36
C LEU A 67 -3.16 2.35 2.09
N GLY A 68 -4.01 3.37 2.20
CA GLY A 68 -4.26 4.33 1.12
C GLY A 68 -3.46 5.61 1.31
N PRO A 69 -3.47 6.54 0.32
CA PRO A 69 -2.84 7.86 0.44
C PRO A 69 -3.25 8.64 1.69
N VAL A 70 -4.53 8.56 2.05
CA VAL A 70 -5.06 9.22 3.25
C VAL A 70 -4.45 8.63 4.52
N THR A 71 -4.40 7.30 4.63
CA THR A 71 -3.82 6.62 5.79
C THR A 71 -2.32 6.82 5.88
N ALA A 72 -1.60 6.78 4.75
CA ALA A 72 -0.16 7.05 4.69
C ALA A 72 0.17 8.48 5.14
N ARG A 73 -0.58 9.50 4.67
CA ARG A 73 -0.42 10.89 5.18
C ARG A 73 -0.74 10.98 6.66
N ARG A 74 -1.73 10.23 7.15
CA ARG A 74 -2.09 10.20 8.58
C ARG A 74 -0.95 9.63 9.43
N ILE A 75 -0.28 8.57 8.99
CA ILE A 75 0.92 8.02 9.64
C ILE A 75 2.00 9.11 9.75
N LEU A 76 2.31 9.79 8.64
CA LEU A 76 3.32 10.86 8.63
C LEU A 76 2.98 12.00 9.58
N LYS A 77 1.69 12.37 9.69
CA LYS A 77 1.24 13.41 10.61
C LYS A 77 1.36 12.94 12.06
N ARG A 78 0.91 11.72 12.37
CA ARG A 78 0.85 11.23 13.76
C ARG A 78 2.21 10.90 14.34
N ARG A 79 3.11 10.30 13.56
CA ARG A 79 4.47 9.99 14.03
C ARG A 79 5.30 11.23 14.41
N LYS A 80 4.93 12.41 13.89
CA LYS A 80 5.51 13.70 14.29
C LYS A 80 4.99 14.20 15.64
N GLN A 81 3.80 13.77 16.04
CA GLN A 81 3.16 14.17 17.29
C GLN A 81 3.57 13.23 18.43
N ALA A 82 3.60 11.92 18.16
CA ALA A 82 4.04 10.90 19.09
C ALA A 82 4.50 9.67 18.30
N ALA A 83 5.43 8.89 18.86
CA ALA A 83 5.81 7.61 18.28
C ALA A 83 4.58 6.70 18.21
N LEU A 84 4.34 6.11 17.04
CA LEU A 84 3.32 5.08 16.85
C LEU A 84 3.84 3.80 17.50
N THR A 85 3.04 3.16 18.34
CA THR A 85 3.39 1.90 19.03
C THR A 85 2.55 0.72 18.54
N ARG A 86 1.39 1.01 17.91
CA ARG A 86 0.45 0.01 17.44
C ARG A 86 -0.38 0.53 16.26
N ILE A 87 -1.06 -0.39 15.55
CA ILE A 87 -1.84 -0.06 14.35
C ILE A 87 -3.02 0.88 14.67
N GLU A 88 -3.57 0.78 15.86
CA GLU A 88 -4.69 1.58 16.37
C GLU A 88 -4.31 3.07 16.52
N ASP A 89 -3.02 3.37 16.70
CA ASP A 89 -2.50 4.74 16.78
C ASP A 89 -2.66 5.47 15.43
N ILE A 90 -2.87 4.75 14.33
CA ILE A 90 -3.04 5.32 12.99
C ILE A 90 -4.48 5.75 12.73
N SER A 91 -5.47 4.96 13.14
CA SER A 91 -6.91 5.31 13.12
C SER A 91 -7.77 4.17 13.68
N LYS A 92 -9.10 4.40 13.78
CA LYS A 92 -10.07 3.33 14.04
C LYS A 92 -9.78 2.10 13.17
N LEU A 93 -9.79 0.93 13.81
CA LEU A 93 -9.47 -0.32 13.14
C LEU A 93 -10.53 -0.63 12.08
N THR A 94 -10.09 -0.84 10.85
CA THR A 94 -10.94 -1.26 9.72
C THR A 94 -10.37 -2.54 9.13
N ALA A 95 -11.16 -3.31 8.40
CA ALA A 95 -10.69 -4.53 7.72
C ALA A 95 -9.46 -4.26 6.82
N ARG A 96 -9.41 -3.08 6.17
CA ARG A 96 -8.25 -2.67 5.35
C ARG A 96 -7.03 -2.38 6.20
N LEU A 97 -7.18 -1.59 7.27
CA LEU A 97 -6.07 -1.26 8.16
C LEU A 97 -5.53 -2.51 8.86
N GLN A 98 -6.41 -3.48 9.15
CA GLN A 98 -5.97 -4.71 9.80
C GLN A 98 -5.13 -5.61 8.90
N LYS A 99 -5.33 -5.55 7.58
CA LYS A 99 -4.41 -6.17 6.61
C LYS A 99 -3.02 -5.53 6.63
N ALA A 100 -2.91 -4.24 6.92
CA ALA A 100 -1.62 -3.54 6.99
C ALA A 100 -0.78 -3.95 8.20
N LYS A 101 -1.40 -4.46 9.27
CA LYS A 101 -0.72 -4.87 10.51
C LYS A 101 0.41 -5.87 10.28
N LYS A 102 0.25 -6.82 9.35
CA LYS A 102 1.29 -7.81 9.03
C LYS A 102 2.50 -7.26 8.25
N TYR A 103 2.40 -6.03 7.75
CA TYR A 103 3.39 -5.41 6.88
C TYR A 103 4.07 -4.21 7.54
N LEU A 104 3.66 -3.86 8.77
CA LEU A 104 4.17 -2.71 9.50
C LEU A 104 4.87 -3.17 10.79
N ARG A 105 5.95 -2.47 11.13
CA ARG A 105 6.51 -2.44 12.48
C ARG A 105 6.43 -1.02 13.03
N PHE A 106 6.34 -0.91 14.34
CA PHE A 106 6.16 0.33 15.07
C PHE A 106 7.43 0.63 15.88
#